data_AF-A0A5Q0HFW5-F1
#
_entry.id   AF-A0A5Q0HFW5-F1
#
_cell.length_a   1.000
_cell.length_b   1.000
_cell.length_c   1.000
_cell.angle_alpha   90.00
_cell.angle_beta   90.00
_cell.angle_gamma   90.00
#
_symmetry.space_group_name_H-M   'P 1'
#
loop_
_entity.id
_entity.type
_entity.pdbx_description
1 polymer ?
#
loop_
_entity_poly.entity_id
_entity_poly.type
_entity_poly.pdbx_seq_one_letter_code
_entity_poly.pdbx_strand_id
1 'polypeptide(L)'
;MQHLCSHLDGLEEMTSADLRFSVELLIDTGRRPDEIAKLWLDCLERDQDGKPVLIYDNHKTNRKGRRLPIPEATAAVIVAQQERVRARYPDTPASQLRLFPSTSRNPAGNRPVSDDWITDRHRRWVTSLPDIHVPTMVQEGGTQVTKMLPFDKAKIFPYAYRHSYAQRHADAGVDVTVLKGLMDHRQITTTERYYRVGEHRRREAVERVVVMQFDRHGNRVWRQAKALLDSEHLRRAVGEVAVPYGGCSEPSNVAAGGQDCPLRFRCVGCGHFSTDISYLPDLEHYLADLLRHRERLAAALDADEWAKTEAVPSDEEIRRIRRLVDRMKGDLNDLSEEERAQIEEAIAIVRRGRGKIVGLGLPRVRQPLPDLRPERTA
;
A
#
# COMPACT_ATOMS: atom_id res chain seq x y z
N MET A 1 8.96 3.04 8.55
CA MET A 1 9.11 3.12 7.08
C MET A 1 9.16 4.55 6.58
N GLN A 2 8.13 5.38 6.81
CA GLN A 2 8.11 6.79 6.39
C GLN A 2 9.40 7.56 6.70
N HIS A 3 9.91 7.47 7.94
CA HIS A 3 11.17 8.11 8.34
C HIS A 3 12.38 7.64 7.51
N LEU A 4 12.46 6.37 7.11
CA LEU A 4 13.58 5.87 6.31
C LEU A 4 13.48 6.37 4.87
N CYS A 5 12.27 6.33 4.29
CA CYS A 5 12.02 6.79 2.93
C CYS A 5 12.30 8.29 2.76
N SER A 6 11.98 9.12 3.77
CA SER A 6 12.26 10.56 3.73
C SER A 6 13.74 10.93 3.83
N HIS A 7 14.63 9.96 4.09
CA HIS A 7 16.08 10.18 4.25
C HIS A 7 16.91 9.40 3.21
N LEU A 8 16.29 8.91 2.13
CA LEU A 8 16.99 8.17 1.07
C LEU A 8 17.96 9.05 0.27
N ASP A 9 17.67 10.34 0.11
CA ASP A 9 18.61 11.27 -0.53
C ASP A 9 19.91 11.39 0.29
N GLY A 10 19.80 11.46 1.62
CA GLY A 10 20.96 11.45 2.52
C GLY A 10 21.74 10.12 2.50
N LEU A 11 21.10 8.99 2.16
CA LEU A 11 21.81 7.73 1.95
C LEU A 11 22.72 7.82 0.72
N GLU A 12 22.22 8.38 -0.38
CA GLU A 12 22.99 8.58 -1.61
C GLU A 12 24.17 9.53 -1.39
N GLU A 13 23.95 10.68 -0.74
CA GLU A 13 25.00 11.65 -0.42
C GLU A 13 26.12 11.05 0.44
N MET A 14 25.76 10.22 1.42
CA MET A 14 26.73 9.60 2.32
C MET A 14 27.47 8.42 1.67
N THR A 15 26.90 7.78 0.64
CA THR A 15 27.44 6.54 0.06
C THR A 15 27.48 6.57 -1.46
N SER A 16 26.39 6.14 -2.12
CA SER A 16 26.25 6.11 -3.56
C SER A 16 24.80 5.88 -3.96
N ALA A 17 24.45 6.29 -5.19
CA ALA A 17 23.18 5.95 -5.81
C ALA A 17 22.94 4.43 -5.87
N ASP A 18 23.98 3.63 -6.15
CA ASP A 18 23.90 2.17 -6.18
C ASP A 18 23.35 1.62 -4.85
N LEU A 19 23.79 2.16 -3.70
CA LEU A 19 23.28 1.73 -2.40
C LEU A 19 21.84 2.22 -2.18
N ARG A 20 21.55 3.49 -2.46
CA ARG A 20 20.20 4.05 -2.36
C ARG A 20 19.19 3.19 -3.12
N PHE A 21 19.42 2.94 -4.40
CA PHE A 21 18.51 2.16 -5.23
C PHE A 21 18.42 0.70 -4.77
N SER A 22 19.50 0.09 -4.28
CA SER A 22 19.43 -1.25 -3.70
C SER A 22 18.54 -1.30 -2.45
N VAL A 23 18.57 -0.27 -1.60
CA VAL A 23 17.74 -0.17 -0.39
C VAL A 23 16.29 0.11 -0.75
N GLU A 24 16.02 0.98 -1.73
CA GLU A 24 14.67 1.22 -2.27
C GLU A 24 14.06 -0.10 -2.80
N LEU A 25 14.79 -0.85 -3.61
CA LEU A 25 14.30 -2.15 -4.10
C LEU A 25 14.06 -3.16 -2.97
N LEU A 26 14.89 -3.18 -1.93
CA LEU A 26 14.66 -4.04 -0.76
C LEU A 26 13.36 -3.68 -0.02
N ILE A 27 13.08 -2.38 0.12
CA ILE A 27 11.87 -1.85 0.75
C ILE A 27 10.64 -2.19 -0.09
N ASP A 28 10.70 -1.97 -1.39
CA ASP A 28 9.56 -2.05 -2.30
C ASP A 28 9.18 -3.48 -2.65
N THR A 29 10.14 -4.41 -2.67
CA THR A 29 9.90 -5.77 -3.19
C THR A 29 9.92 -6.86 -2.11
N GLY A 30 10.45 -6.52 -0.93
CA GLY A 30 10.71 -7.48 0.14
C GLY A 30 11.63 -8.64 -0.27
N ARG A 31 12.36 -8.53 -1.40
CA ARG A 31 13.37 -9.52 -1.80
C ARG A 31 14.49 -9.59 -0.78
N ARG A 32 15.22 -10.71 -0.78
CA ARG A 32 16.38 -10.84 0.11
C ARG A 32 17.53 -9.95 -0.37
N PRO A 33 18.40 -9.48 0.54
CA PRO A 33 19.60 -8.73 0.19
C PRO A 33 20.44 -9.39 -0.91
N ASP A 34 20.62 -10.71 -0.83
CA ASP A 34 21.39 -11.46 -1.82
C ASP A 34 20.71 -11.53 -3.20
N GLU A 35 19.37 -11.58 -3.23
CA GLU A 35 18.57 -11.59 -4.46
C GLU A 35 18.64 -10.22 -5.16
N ILE A 36 18.55 -9.11 -4.40
CA ILE A 36 18.70 -7.75 -4.94
C ILE A 36 20.13 -7.48 -5.41
N ALA A 37 21.13 -7.83 -4.59
CA ALA A 37 22.54 -7.58 -4.91
C ALA A 37 22.96 -8.25 -6.23
N LYS A 38 22.39 -9.42 -6.53
CA LYS A 38 22.74 -10.25 -7.69
C LYS A 38 21.87 -10.02 -8.92
N LEU A 39 20.98 -9.02 -8.93
CA LEU A 39 20.17 -8.70 -10.10
C LEU A 39 21.06 -8.45 -11.34
N TRP A 40 20.65 -9.03 -12.45
CA TRP A 40 21.21 -8.71 -13.76
C TRP A 40 20.67 -7.37 -14.25
N LEU A 41 21.38 -6.73 -15.18
CA LEU A 41 20.96 -5.45 -15.71
C LEU A 41 19.61 -5.54 -16.44
N ASP A 42 19.34 -6.65 -17.12
CA ASP A 42 18.09 -6.93 -17.85
C ASP A 42 16.97 -7.51 -16.97
N CYS A 43 16.99 -7.23 -15.67
CA CYS A 43 16.02 -7.75 -14.71
C CYS A 43 14.60 -7.13 -14.79
N LEU A 44 14.33 -6.24 -15.74
CA LEU A 44 13.04 -5.58 -15.89
C LEU A 44 12.38 -6.01 -17.20
N GLU A 45 11.23 -6.64 -17.08
CA GLU A 45 10.36 -6.97 -18.20
C GLU A 45 9.03 -6.24 -18.10
N ARG A 46 8.27 -6.25 -19.20
CA ARG A 46 6.85 -5.90 -19.19
C ARG A 46 6.03 -7.15 -19.48
N ASP A 47 4.91 -7.32 -18.79
CA ASP A 47 3.98 -8.41 -19.08
C ASP A 47 3.07 -8.11 -20.28
N GLN A 48 2.13 -9.01 -20.56
CA GLN A 48 1.19 -8.89 -21.67
C GLN A 48 0.33 -7.62 -21.63
N ASP A 49 0.14 -7.03 -20.45
CA ASP A 49 -0.63 -5.80 -20.23
C ASP A 49 0.29 -4.56 -20.24
N GLY A 50 1.57 -4.73 -20.58
CA GLY A 50 2.58 -3.68 -20.56
C GLY A 50 3.05 -3.29 -19.16
N LYS A 51 2.66 -4.01 -18.10
CA LYS A 51 3.00 -3.64 -16.70
C LYS A 51 4.37 -4.18 -16.29
N PRO A 52 5.12 -3.47 -15.43
CA PRO A 52 6.48 -3.83 -15.12
C PRO A 52 6.56 -5.05 -14.19
N VAL A 53 7.53 -5.92 -14.49
CA VAL A 53 7.80 -7.17 -13.78
C VAL A 53 9.29 -7.26 -13.51
N LEU A 54 9.66 -7.39 -12.24
CA LEU A 54 11.02 -7.71 -11.81
C LEU A 54 11.28 -9.21 -12.04
N ILE A 55 12.36 -9.50 -12.77
CA ILE A 55 12.92 -10.83 -12.98
C ILE A 55 14.10 -11.01 -12.03
N TYR A 56 14.02 -12.04 -11.18
CA TYR A 56 15.06 -12.29 -10.19
C TYR A 56 15.27 -13.79 -9.95
N ASP A 57 16.43 -14.14 -9.38
CA ASP A 57 16.76 -15.51 -9.01
C ASP A 57 16.62 -15.69 -7.50
N ASN A 58 15.80 -16.65 -7.06
CA ASN A 58 15.74 -17.06 -5.66
C ASN A 58 16.86 -18.06 -5.38
N HIS A 59 18.02 -17.53 -4.98
CA HIS A 59 19.23 -18.33 -4.75
C HIS A 59 19.08 -19.35 -3.62
N LYS A 60 18.36 -19.02 -2.54
CA LYS A 60 18.15 -19.94 -1.41
C LYS A 60 17.45 -21.25 -1.80
N THR A 61 16.52 -21.17 -2.75
CA THR A 61 15.77 -22.35 -3.20
C THR A 61 16.13 -22.79 -4.61
N ASN A 62 17.20 -22.20 -5.18
CA ASN A 62 17.69 -22.43 -6.52
C ASN A 62 16.60 -22.34 -7.61
N ARG A 63 15.77 -21.29 -7.56
CA ARG A 63 14.73 -21.06 -8.57
C ARG A 63 15.07 -19.80 -9.36
N LYS A 64 15.37 -19.99 -10.64
CA LYS A 64 15.78 -18.90 -11.53
C LYS A 64 14.58 -18.27 -12.24
N GLY A 65 14.75 -17.04 -12.72
CA GLY A 65 13.78 -16.35 -13.57
C GLY A 65 12.40 -16.18 -12.92
N ARG A 66 12.39 -15.92 -11.60
CA ARG A 66 11.15 -15.62 -10.88
C ARG A 66 10.64 -14.26 -11.31
N ARG A 67 9.33 -14.16 -11.45
CA ARG A 67 8.61 -12.96 -11.89
C ARG A 67 7.91 -12.36 -10.68
N LEU A 68 8.19 -11.10 -10.38
CA LEU A 68 7.50 -10.32 -9.36
C LEU A 68 6.90 -9.07 -10.02
N PRO A 69 5.56 -8.93 -10.09
CA PRO A 69 4.96 -7.68 -10.50
C PRO A 69 5.37 -6.55 -9.54
N ILE A 70 5.73 -5.40 -10.10
CA ILE A 70 6.16 -4.22 -9.32
C ILE A 70 5.38 -2.98 -9.76
N PRO A 71 5.29 -1.92 -8.93
CA PRO A 71 4.78 -0.62 -9.36
C PRO A 71 5.68 0.05 -10.41
N GLU A 72 5.10 0.96 -11.22
CA GLU A 72 5.87 1.80 -12.16
C GLU A 72 6.91 2.67 -11.44
N ALA A 73 6.64 3.12 -10.21
CA ALA A 73 7.61 3.86 -9.41
C ALA A 73 8.87 3.02 -9.11
N THR A 74 8.71 1.76 -8.70
CA THR A 74 9.83 0.84 -8.47
C THR A 74 10.54 0.49 -9.79
N ALA A 75 9.79 0.38 -10.89
CA ALA A 75 10.38 0.18 -12.22
C ALA A 75 11.25 1.37 -12.64
N ALA A 76 10.84 2.61 -12.35
CA ALA A 76 11.62 3.81 -12.62
C ALA A 76 12.95 3.82 -11.86
N VAL A 77 13.00 3.33 -10.62
CA VAL A 77 14.25 3.14 -9.86
C VAL A 77 15.19 2.18 -10.59
N ILE A 78 14.67 1.08 -11.13
CA ILE A 78 15.47 0.11 -11.90
C ILE A 78 15.99 0.74 -13.19
N VAL A 79 15.14 1.46 -13.93
CA VAL A 79 15.53 2.14 -15.19
C VAL A 79 16.63 3.17 -14.93
N ALA A 80 16.49 4.02 -13.91
CA ALA A 80 17.51 5.00 -13.56
C ALA A 80 18.86 4.32 -13.21
N GLN A 81 18.83 3.20 -12.50
CA GLN A 81 20.04 2.44 -12.23
C GLN A 81 20.62 1.77 -13.48
N GLN A 82 19.78 1.22 -14.36
CA GLN A 82 20.21 0.63 -15.62
C GLN A 82 20.98 1.65 -16.48
N GLU A 83 20.47 2.88 -16.61
CA GLU A 83 21.11 3.96 -17.35
C GLU A 83 22.49 4.30 -16.76
N ARG A 84 22.59 4.43 -15.43
CA ARG A 84 23.87 4.71 -14.75
C ARG A 84 24.90 3.60 -14.96
N VAL A 85 24.49 2.34 -14.89
CA VAL A 85 25.39 1.20 -15.11
C VAL A 85 25.83 1.13 -16.56
N ARG A 86 24.94 1.38 -17.52
CA ARG A 86 25.29 1.44 -18.96
C ARG A 86 26.29 2.56 -19.25
N ALA A 87 26.10 3.73 -18.65
CA ALA A 87 27.04 4.84 -18.78
C ALA A 87 28.42 4.50 -18.18
N ARG A 88 28.45 3.74 -17.07
CA ARG A 88 29.70 3.31 -16.41
C ARG A 88 30.44 2.22 -17.18
N TYR A 89 29.72 1.34 -17.90
CA TYR A 89 30.28 0.21 -18.64
C TYR A 89 29.74 0.16 -20.08
N PRO A 90 30.12 1.12 -20.94
CA PRO A 90 29.57 1.23 -22.29
C PRO A 90 29.93 0.04 -23.19
N ASP A 91 31.10 -0.56 -22.97
CA ASP A 91 31.63 -1.64 -23.81
C ASP A 91 31.18 -3.04 -23.36
N THR A 92 30.54 -3.17 -22.19
CA THR A 92 30.04 -4.46 -21.72
C THR A 92 28.61 -4.70 -22.24
N PRO A 93 28.33 -5.87 -22.84
CA PRO A 93 26.97 -6.26 -23.21
C PRO A 93 26.00 -6.25 -22.01
N ALA A 94 24.76 -5.80 -22.23
CA ALA A 94 23.73 -5.70 -21.18
C ALA A 94 23.55 -6.99 -20.38
N SER A 95 23.49 -8.11 -21.10
CA SER A 95 23.28 -9.45 -20.56
C SER A 95 24.41 -9.95 -19.66
N GLN A 96 25.56 -9.26 -19.66
CA GLN A 96 26.70 -9.58 -18.82
C GLN A 96 26.84 -8.62 -17.63
N LEU A 97 26.07 -7.53 -17.61
CA LEU A 97 26.12 -6.51 -16.57
C LEU A 97 25.23 -6.86 -15.39
N ARG A 98 25.70 -6.49 -14.18
CA ARG A 98 24.89 -6.52 -12.97
C ARG A 98 24.19 -5.19 -12.79
N LEU A 99 22.98 -5.19 -12.23
CA LEU A 99 22.28 -3.96 -11.87
C LEU A 99 23.03 -3.19 -10.78
N PHE A 100 23.69 -3.92 -9.86
CA PHE A 100 24.54 -3.35 -8.81
C PHE A 100 25.96 -3.91 -8.91
N PRO A 101 26.79 -3.41 -9.84
CA PRO A 101 28.15 -3.90 -10.02
C PRO A 101 29.05 -3.46 -8.86
N SER A 102 29.91 -4.37 -8.39
CA SER A 102 30.96 -4.04 -7.42
C SER A 102 31.88 -2.95 -7.99
N THR A 103 32.25 -1.97 -7.16
CA THR A 103 33.22 -0.94 -7.52
C THR A 103 34.67 -1.41 -7.39
N SER A 104 34.91 -2.56 -6.76
CA SER A 104 36.25 -3.12 -6.55
C SER A 104 36.57 -4.22 -7.56
N ARG A 105 37.68 -4.05 -8.29
CA ARG A 105 38.26 -5.07 -9.21
C ARG A 105 37.20 -5.66 -10.17
N ASN A 106 36.42 -4.79 -10.80
CA ASN A 106 35.32 -5.16 -11.67
C ASN A 106 35.28 -4.27 -12.93
N PRO A 107 36.32 -4.36 -13.80
CA PRO A 107 36.41 -3.51 -14.99
C PRO A 107 35.27 -3.77 -15.99
N ALA A 108 34.71 -4.98 -15.99
CA ALA A 108 33.62 -5.37 -16.90
C ALA A 108 32.22 -5.18 -16.31
N GLY A 109 32.05 -4.77 -15.04
CA GLY A 109 30.73 -4.58 -14.42
C GLY A 109 29.92 -5.87 -14.21
N ASN A 110 30.53 -7.05 -14.37
CA ASN A 110 29.84 -8.35 -14.33
C ASN A 110 29.81 -9.01 -12.95
N ARG A 111 30.58 -8.46 -11.99
CA ARG A 111 30.57 -8.90 -10.58
C ARG A 111 29.61 -8.04 -9.76
N PRO A 112 28.65 -8.62 -9.04
CA PRO A 112 27.73 -7.85 -8.22
C PRO A 112 28.42 -7.35 -6.95
N VAL A 113 27.84 -6.34 -6.30
CA VAL A 113 28.10 -6.08 -4.87
C VAL A 113 27.70 -7.30 -4.03
N SER A 114 28.28 -7.45 -2.85
CA SER A 114 27.80 -8.46 -1.88
C SER A 114 26.65 -7.91 -1.04
N ASP A 115 25.85 -8.81 -0.46
CA ASP A 115 24.84 -8.47 0.55
C ASP A 115 25.47 -7.91 1.83
N ASP A 116 26.67 -8.36 2.20
CA ASP A 116 27.47 -7.76 3.28
C ASP A 116 27.82 -6.30 2.98
N TRP A 117 28.21 -5.98 1.74
CA TRP A 117 28.53 -4.61 1.33
C TRP A 117 27.33 -3.67 1.48
N ILE A 118 26.12 -4.15 1.14
CA ILE A 118 24.87 -3.43 1.34
C ILE A 118 24.61 -3.27 2.84
N THR A 119 24.71 -4.36 3.60
CA THR A 119 24.41 -4.40 5.04
C THR A 119 25.29 -3.46 5.85
N ASP A 120 26.60 -3.44 5.60
CA ASP A 120 27.55 -2.61 6.33
C ASP A 120 27.30 -1.12 6.11
N ARG A 121 27.04 -0.71 4.86
CA ARG A 121 26.81 0.70 4.54
C ARG A 121 25.42 1.16 4.96
N HIS A 122 24.42 0.30 4.80
CA HIS A 122 23.08 0.51 5.33
C HIS A 122 23.11 0.72 6.84
N ARG A 123 23.90 -0.09 7.57
CA ARG A 123 24.07 0.07 9.03
C ARG A 123 24.66 1.43 9.39
N ARG A 124 25.69 1.90 8.68
CA ARG A 124 26.26 3.24 8.92
C ARG A 124 25.22 4.34 8.73
N TRP A 125 24.41 4.23 7.68
CA TRP A 125 23.33 5.18 7.41
C TRP A 125 22.27 5.18 8.50
N VAL A 126 21.75 4.01 8.86
CA VAL A 126 20.76 3.89 9.93
C VAL A 126 21.28 4.47 11.25
N THR A 127 22.55 4.24 11.57
CA THR A 127 23.17 4.78 12.78
C THR A 127 23.31 6.31 12.72
N SER A 128 23.52 6.91 11.54
CA SER A 128 23.63 8.36 11.39
C SER A 128 22.30 9.10 11.39
N LEU A 129 21.17 8.40 11.23
CA LEU A 129 19.83 9.02 11.27
C LEU A 129 19.51 9.58 12.67
N PRO A 130 18.64 10.60 12.78
CA PRO A 130 18.07 11.02 14.05
C PRO A 130 17.33 9.89 14.78
N ASP A 131 17.09 10.05 16.09
CA ASP A 131 16.33 9.07 16.86
C ASP A 131 14.86 9.04 16.46
N ILE A 132 14.37 7.85 16.14
CA ILE A 132 13.01 7.63 15.68
C ILE A 132 12.15 7.36 16.92
N HIS A 133 11.25 8.25 17.29
CA HIS A 133 10.37 8.04 18.43
C HIS A 133 9.08 7.34 17.99
N VAL A 134 8.69 6.27 18.68
CA VAL A 134 7.47 5.51 18.39
C VAL A 134 6.59 5.35 19.63
N PRO A 135 5.26 5.31 19.48
CA PRO A 135 4.35 5.03 20.58
C PRO A 135 4.58 3.60 21.08
N THR A 136 4.97 3.48 22.34
CA THR A 136 5.30 2.22 23.01
C THR A 136 4.46 2.11 24.28
N MET A 137 3.76 0.98 24.43
CA MET A 137 3.03 0.69 25.67
C MET A 137 4.04 0.28 26.75
N VAL A 138 4.02 1.00 27.87
CA VAL A 138 4.82 0.72 29.05
C VAL A 138 3.93 0.61 30.28
N GLN A 139 4.38 -0.18 31.26
CA GLN A 139 3.72 -0.28 32.57
C GLN A 139 4.30 0.79 33.48
N GLU A 140 3.45 1.69 33.98
CA GLU A 140 3.82 2.72 34.95
C GLU A 140 2.82 2.69 36.09
N GLY A 141 3.30 2.43 37.31
CA GLY A 141 2.44 2.34 38.50
C GLY A 141 1.33 1.27 38.39
N GLY A 142 1.53 0.20 37.61
CA GLY A 142 0.52 -0.85 37.37
C GLY A 142 -0.53 -0.50 36.31
N THR A 143 -0.42 0.65 35.64
CA THR A 143 -1.30 1.07 34.54
C THR A 143 -0.56 1.03 33.21
N GLN A 144 -1.22 0.53 32.16
CA GLN A 144 -0.69 0.61 30.80
C GLN A 144 -0.83 2.03 30.27
N VAL A 145 0.31 2.67 30.02
CA VAL A 145 0.39 4.00 29.42
C VAL A 145 1.19 3.94 28.12
N THR A 146 0.83 4.77 27.14
CA THR A 146 1.57 4.88 25.88
C THR A 146 2.55 6.05 25.99
N LYS A 147 3.84 5.78 25.79
CA LYS A 147 4.90 6.81 25.74
C LYS A 147 5.60 6.80 24.40
N MET A 148 6.08 7.96 23.96
CA MET A 148 6.96 8.06 22.80
C MET A 148 8.38 7.72 23.23
N LEU A 149 8.89 6.58 22.80
CA LEU A 149 10.24 6.10 23.13
C LEU A 149 11.07 5.92 21.86
N PRO A 150 12.40 6.09 21.94
CA PRO A 150 13.28 5.86 20.79
C PRO A 150 13.18 4.39 20.34
N PHE A 151 13.02 4.21 19.05
CA PHE A 151 13.02 2.92 18.39
C PHE A 151 14.45 2.39 18.30
N ASP A 152 14.61 1.13 18.66
CA ASP A 152 15.88 0.44 18.57
C ASP A 152 16.33 0.30 17.10
N LYS A 153 17.28 1.17 16.70
CA LYS A 153 17.88 1.18 15.36
C LYS A 153 18.57 -0.13 15.00
N ALA A 154 18.97 -0.97 15.96
CA ALA A 154 19.55 -2.28 15.66
C ALA A 154 18.56 -3.18 14.89
N LYS A 155 17.25 -3.01 15.13
CA LYS A 155 16.17 -3.72 14.42
C LYS A 155 15.93 -3.25 13.00
N ILE A 156 16.58 -2.17 12.57
CA ILE A 156 16.55 -1.68 11.18
C ILE A 156 17.78 -2.24 10.48
N PHE A 157 17.58 -3.30 9.69
CA PHE A 157 18.60 -3.95 8.86
C PHE A 157 17.99 -4.44 7.55
N PRO A 158 18.77 -4.70 6.49
CA PRO A 158 18.24 -4.98 5.15
C PRO A 158 17.19 -6.09 5.10
N TYR A 159 17.42 -7.21 5.79
CA TYR A 159 16.46 -8.33 5.83
C TYR A 159 15.17 -7.99 6.61
N ALA A 160 15.17 -7.00 7.50
CA ALA A 160 13.96 -6.53 8.19
C ALA A 160 12.95 -5.88 7.22
N TYR A 161 13.39 -5.40 6.06
CA TYR A 161 12.48 -4.88 5.03
C TYR A 161 11.58 -5.96 4.45
N ARG A 162 12.06 -7.21 4.38
CA ARG A 162 11.22 -8.35 3.99
C ARG A 162 10.09 -8.61 4.99
N HIS A 163 10.35 -8.47 6.29
CA HIS A 163 9.32 -8.54 7.32
C HIS A 163 8.36 -7.36 7.22
N SER A 164 8.89 -6.15 7.04
CA SER A 164 8.08 -4.94 6.89
C SER A 164 7.19 -4.98 5.64
N TYR A 165 7.70 -5.52 4.54
CA TYR A 165 6.95 -5.75 3.30
C TYR A 165 5.78 -6.70 3.54
N ALA A 166 6.03 -7.85 4.18
CA ALA A 166 4.99 -8.82 4.49
C ALA A 166 3.93 -8.27 5.44
N GLN A 167 4.35 -7.58 6.50
CA GLN A 167 3.45 -6.94 7.46
C GLN A 167 2.58 -5.87 6.79
N ARG A 168 3.15 -4.98 5.96
CA ARG A 168 2.37 -3.96 5.24
C ARG A 168 1.30 -4.56 4.34
N HIS A 169 1.62 -5.64 3.62
CA HIS A 169 0.65 -6.32 2.76
C HIS A 169 -0.43 -7.02 3.58
N ALA A 170 -0.06 -7.69 4.67
CA ALA A 170 -1.04 -8.30 5.59
C ALA A 170 -1.97 -7.24 6.21
N ASP A 171 -1.42 -6.11 6.66
CA ASP A 171 -2.18 -4.98 7.23
C ASP A 171 -3.14 -4.37 6.20
N ALA A 172 -2.76 -4.39 4.92
CA ALA A 172 -3.59 -3.97 3.78
C ALA A 172 -4.66 -5.01 3.40
N GLY A 173 -4.71 -6.17 4.07
CA GLY A 173 -5.70 -7.23 3.82
C GLY A 173 -5.36 -8.14 2.65
N VAL A 174 -4.10 -8.16 2.20
CA VAL A 174 -3.66 -9.07 1.13
C VAL A 174 -3.76 -10.51 1.62
N ASP A 175 -4.48 -11.33 0.86
CA ASP A 175 -4.65 -12.75 1.15
C ASP A 175 -3.30 -13.47 1.33
N VAL A 176 -3.24 -14.44 2.25
CA VAL A 176 -1.98 -15.12 2.59
C VAL A 176 -1.44 -15.94 1.43
N THR A 177 -2.29 -16.46 0.54
CA THR A 177 -1.86 -17.24 -0.62
C THR A 177 -1.24 -16.33 -1.67
N VAL A 178 -1.80 -15.13 -1.84
CA VAL A 178 -1.24 -14.05 -2.67
C VAL A 178 0.08 -13.56 -2.07
N LEU A 179 0.13 -13.29 -0.76
CA LEU A 179 1.34 -12.86 -0.08
C LEU A 179 2.44 -13.94 -0.12
N LYS A 180 2.09 -15.22 -0.04
CA LYS A 180 3.01 -16.35 -0.26
C LYS A 180 3.59 -16.30 -1.68
N GLY A 181 2.78 -15.97 -2.68
CA GLY A 181 3.23 -15.71 -4.06
C GLY A 181 4.19 -14.53 -4.14
N LEU A 182 3.84 -13.37 -3.57
CA LEU A 182 4.70 -12.18 -3.53
C LEU A 182 6.04 -12.51 -2.87
N MET A 183 6.01 -13.17 -1.71
CA MET A 183 7.19 -13.57 -0.95
C MET A 183 7.96 -14.74 -1.57
N ASP A 184 7.45 -15.35 -2.63
CA ASP A 184 8.02 -16.52 -3.31
C ASP A 184 8.32 -17.69 -2.35
N HIS A 185 7.40 -17.91 -1.42
CA HIS A 185 7.44 -19.04 -0.49
C HIS A 185 6.74 -20.27 -1.09
N ARG A 186 7.22 -21.47 -0.74
CA ARG A 186 6.54 -22.72 -1.12
C ARG A 186 5.37 -23.06 -0.20
N GLN A 187 5.52 -22.78 1.09
CA GLN A 187 4.54 -23.12 2.13
C GLN A 187 3.96 -21.84 2.75
N ILE A 188 2.65 -21.84 2.97
CA ILE A 188 1.92 -20.73 3.62
C ILE A 188 2.47 -20.48 5.03
N THR A 189 2.76 -21.56 5.78
CA THR A 189 3.37 -21.50 7.13
C THR A 189 4.70 -20.74 7.16
N THR A 190 5.44 -20.71 6.04
CA THR A 190 6.65 -19.89 5.95
C THR A 190 6.32 -18.41 5.89
N THR A 191 5.27 -18.03 5.14
CA THR A 191 4.79 -16.64 5.03
C THR A 191 4.25 -16.12 6.36
N GLU A 192 3.51 -16.94 7.10
CA GLU A 192 2.94 -16.58 8.42
C GLU A 192 3.99 -16.18 9.46
N ARG A 193 5.26 -16.59 9.29
CA ARG A 193 6.36 -16.16 10.17
C ARG A 193 6.81 -14.71 9.95
N TYR A 194 6.41 -14.08 8.83
CA TYR A 194 6.91 -12.76 8.45
C TYR A 194 6.04 -11.60 8.93
N TYR A 195 4.85 -11.87 9.44
CA TYR A 195 3.93 -10.88 9.98
C TYR A 195 3.27 -11.44 11.24
N ARG A 196 2.91 -10.57 12.19
CA ARG A 196 2.26 -11.02 13.43
C ARG A 196 0.78 -11.24 13.19
N VAL A 197 0.39 -12.51 13.10
CA VAL A 197 -1.00 -12.95 13.00
C VAL A 197 -1.66 -12.83 14.39
N GLY A 198 -2.20 -11.66 14.71
CA GLY A 198 -3.35 -11.57 15.63
C GLY A 198 -4.66 -12.02 14.96
N GLU A 199 -4.57 -12.77 13.85
CA GLU A 199 -5.40 -12.55 12.66
C GLU A 199 -5.88 -13.81 11.90
N HIS A 200 -5.89 -15.04 12.43
CA HIS A 200 -6.47 -16.15 11.63
C HIS A 200 -7.97 -15.91 11.34
N ARG A 201 -8.72 -15.57 12.39
CA ARG A 201 -10.14 -15.19 12.28
C ARG A 201 -10.34 -13.86 11.55
N ARG A 202 -9.36 -12.95 11.63
CA ARG A 202 -9.39 -11.68 10.90
C ARG A 202 -9.12 -11.88 9.41
N ARG A 203 -8.28 -12.84 9.04
CA ARG A 203 -8.00 -13.23 7.66
C ARG A 203 -9.21 -13.87 6.99
N GLU A 204 -9.82 -14.88 7.62
CA GLU A 204 -11.08 -15.48 7.12
C GLU A 204 -12.19 -14.42 6.99
N ALA A 205 -12.24 -13.49 7.94
CA ALA A 205 -13.17 -12.37 7.87
C ALA A 205 -12.89 -11.40 6.72
N VAL A 206 -11.62 -11.08 6.44
CA VAL A 206 -11.22 -10.25 5.29
C VAL A 206 -11.57 -10.96 3.98
N GLU A 207 -11.23 -12.24 3.82
CA GLU A 207 -11.53 -13.02 2.63
C GLU A 207 -13.03 -13.02 2.31
N ARG A 208 -13.89 -13.26 3.32
CA ARG A 208 -15.36 -13.23 3.15
C ARG A 208 -15.89 -11.88 2.71
N VAL A 209 -15.29 -10.79 3.18
CA VAL A 209 -15.69 -9.42 2.84
C VAL A 209 -15.19 -9.00 1.45
N VAL A 210 -13.99 -9.41 1.05
CA VAL A 210 -13.39 -9.10 -0.25
C VAL A 210 -14.17 -9.72 -1.42
N VAL A 211 -14.78 -10.89 -1.21
CA VAL A 211 -15.68 -11.50 -2.22
C VAL A 211 -16.88 -10.60 -2.55
N MET A 212 -17.27 -9.72 -1.62
CA MET A 212 -18.33 -8.72 -1.81
C MET A 212 -17.74 -7.31 -2.02
N GLN A 213 -16.82 -7.18 -2.97
CA GLN A 213 -16.27 -5.89 -3.41
C GLN A 213 -17.10 -5.27 -4.55
N PHE A 214 -17.25 -3.95 -4.49
CA PHE A 214 -18.05 -3.13 -5.40
C PHE A 214 -17.23 -1.98 -5.97
N ASP A 215 -17.50 -1.63 -7.23
CA ASP A 215 -17.00 -0.39 -7.82
C ASP A 215 -17.85 0.82 -7.36
N ARG A 216 -17.45 2.02 -7.78
CA ARG A 216 -18.20 3.27 -7.51
C ARG A 216 -19.67 3.26 -7.98
N HIS A 217 -20.05 2.34 -8.86
CA HIS A 217 -21.40 2.23 -9.42
C HIS A 217 -22.24 1.16 -8.71
N GLY A 218 -21.65 0.41 -7.77
CA GLY A 218 -22.32 -0.71 -7.09
C GLY A 218 -22.35 -1.99 -7.93
N ASN A 219 -21.48 -2.11 -8.93
CA ASN A 219 -21.25 -3.37 -9.63
C ASN A 219 -20.26 -4.21 -8.83
N ARG A 220 -20.53 -5.51 -8.71
CA ARG A 220 -19.55 -6.47 -8.19
C ARG A 220 -18.30 -6.41 -9.05
N VAL A 221 -17.18 -6.03 -8.44
CA VAL A 221 -15.85 -6.13 -9.06
C VAL A 221 -15.45 -7.61 -9.16
N TRP A 222 -16.03 -8.45 -8.29
CA TRP A 222 -15.86 -9.89 -8.29
C TRP A 222 -16.99 -10.59 -9.05
N ARG A 223 -16.83 -10.78 -10.36
CA ARG A 223 -17.61 -11.75 -11.15
C ARG A 223 -16.65 -12.81 -11.70
N GLN A 224 -16.88 -14.06 -11.28
CA GLN A 224 -16.34 -15.31 -11.83
C GLN A 224 -14.97 -15.22 -12.51
N ALA A 225 -13.90 -15.27 -11.73
CA ALA A 225 -12.59 -15.60 -12.30
C ALA A 225 -11.73 -16.37 -11.30
N LYS A 226 -12.08 -17.66 -11.14
CA LYS A 226 -11.15 -18.73 -10.76
C LYS A 226 -10.01 -18.92 -11.81
N ALA A 227 -9.91 -18.01 -12.77
CA ALA A 227 -9.08 -18.04 -13.97
C ALA A 227 -8.34 -16.71 -14.23
N LEU A 228 -8.22 -15.82 -13.24
CA LEU A 228 -7.18 -14.80 -13.32
C LEU A 228 -5.84 -15.47 -12.99
N LEU A 229 -4.84 -15.26 -13.84
CA LEU A 229 -3.47 -15.70 -13.61
C LEU A 229 -3.03 -15.19 -12.23
N ASP A 230 -2.30 -15.99 -11.46
CA ASP A 230 -1.74 -15.63 -10.15
C ASP A 230 -1.09 -14.23 -10.15
N SER A 231 -0.56 -13.78 -11.30
CA SER A 231 -0.01 -12.44 -11.51
C SER A 231 -1.00 -11.28 -11.31
N GLU A 232 -2.26 -11.41 -11.68
CA GLU A 232 -3.24 -10.32 -11.53
C GLU A 232 -3.65 -10.13 -10.06
N HIS A 233 -3.77 -11.23 -9.31
CA HIS A 233 -3.99 -11.18 -7.85
C HIS A 233 -2.84 -10.48 -7.12
N LEU A 234 -1.59 -10.77 -7.52
CA LEU A 234 -0.40 -10.11 -6.98
C LEU A 234 -0.39 -8.61 -7.32
N ARG A 235 -0.84 -8.23 -8.52
CA ARG A 235 -0.86 -6.83 -8.97
C ARG A 235 -1.86 -5.97 -8.20
N ARG A 236 -3.09 -6.44 -7.95
CA ARG A 236 -4.09 -5.67 -7.16
C ARG A 236 -3.63 -5.42 -5.73
N ALA A 237 -3.01 -6.42 -5.10
CA ALA A 237 -2.47 -6.33 -3.74
C ALA A 237 -1.37 -5.25 -3.57
N VAL A 238 -0.61 -4.97 -4.62
CA VAL A 238 0.49 -4.00 -4.63
C VAL A 238 0.04 -2.60 -5.07
N GLY A 239 -1.12 -2.49 -5.73
CA GLY A 239 -1.59 -1.30 -6.43
C GLY A 239 -2.78 -0.57 -5.79
N GLU A 240 -3.07 -0.78 -4.51
CA GLU A 240 -4.20 -0.15 -3.81
C GLU A 240 -3.80 0.47 -2.46
N VAL A 241 -4.46 1.57 -2.09
CA VAL A 241 -4.29 2.26 -0.80
C VAL A 241 -5.65 2.51 -0.14
N ALA A 242 -5.70 2.43 1.21
CA ALA A 242 -6.92 2.71 1.95
C ALA A 242 -7.33 4.18 1.84
N VAL A 243 -8.63 4.42 1.60
CA VAL A 243 -9.24 5.75 1.49
C VAL A 243 -10.57 5.77 2.25
N PRO A 244 -11.19 6.96 2.47
CA PRO A 244 -12.51 7.01 3.09
C PRO A 244 -13.50 6.09 2.38
N TYR A 245 -14.10 5.20 3.18
CA TYR A 245 -15.12 4.24 2.77
C TYR A 245 -14.68 3.18 1.75
N GLY A 246 -13.36 2.94 1.56
CA GLY A 246 -12.91 1.96 0.57
C GLY A 246 -11.41 1.91 0.29
N GLY A 247 -11.07 1.51 -0.93
CA GLY A 247 -9.72 1.48 -1.50
C GLY A 247 -9.59 2.34 -2.75
N CYS A 248 -8.37 2.77 -3.05
CA CYS A 248 -8.02 3.55 -4.23
C CYS A 248 -6.88 2.88 -4.99
N SER A 249 -7.05 2.68 -6.29
CA SER A 249 -6.05 2.07 -7.18
C SER A 249 -5.29 3.07 -8.07
N GLU A 250 -5.42 4.38 -7.80
CA GLU A 250 -4.75 5.41 -8.59
C GLU A 250 -3.25 5.44 -8.30
N PRO A 251 -2.35 5.17 -9.27
CA PRO A 251 -0.93 4.97 -9.02
C PRO A 251 -0.24 6.09 -8.23
N SER A 252 -0.51 7.36 -8.57
CA SER A 252 0.12 8.51 -7.88
C SER A 252 -0.35 8.63 -6.44
N ASN A 253 -1.65 8.44 -6.19
CA ASN A 253 -2.21 8.48 -4.85
C ASN A 253 -1.79 7.27 -4.00
N VAL A 254 -1.62 6.09 -4.62
CA VAL A 254 -1.07 4.89 -3.98
C VAL A 254 0.37 5.13 -3.55
N ALA A 255 1.21 5.70 -4.44
CA ALA A 255 2.59 6.05 -4.12
C ALA A 255 2.69 7.06 -2.96
N ALA A 256 1.75 8.01 -2.89
CA ALA A 256 1.65 9.00 -1.82
C ALA A 256 0.96 8.48 -0.54
N GLY A 257 0.63 7.19 -0.44
CA GLY A 257 -0.02 6.63 0.74
C GLY A 257 -1.43 7.22 1.01
N GLY A 258 -2.14 7.61 -0.03
CA GLY A 258 -3.50 8.17 0.04
C GLY A 258 -3.57 9.67 0.30
N GLN A 259 -2.43 10.37 0.29
CA GLN A 259 -2.34 11.80 0.66
C GLN A 259 -2.31 12.78 -0.52
N ASP A 260 -2.29 12.30 -1.77
CA ASP A 260 -2.10 13.14 -2.98
C ASP A 260 -3.35 13.19 -3.87
N CYS A 261 -4.50 12.72 -3.38
CA CYS A 261 -5.71 12.67 -4.18
C CYS A 261 -6.25 14.09 -4.49
N PRO A 262 -6.40 14.47 -5.78
CA PRO A 262 -6.93 15.78 -6.16
C PRO A 262 -8.44 15.91 -5.88
N LEU A 263 -9.17 14.79 -5.83
CA LEU A 263 -10.62 14.76 -5.62
C LEU A 263 -11.03 14.84 -4.13
N ARG A 264 -10.07 14.89 -3.19
CA ARG A 264 -10.23 15.11 -1.74
C ARG A 264 -11.60 14.68 -1.16
N PHE A 265 -11.67 13.47 -0.64
CA PHE A 265 -12.86 12.89 0.02
C PHE A 265 -14.08 12.61 -0.88
N ARG A 266 -14.03 12.92 -2.18
CA ARG A 266 -15.10 12.58 -3.15
C ARG A 266 -14.88 11.22 -3.85
N CYS A 267 -14.48 10.20 -3.08
CA CYS A 267 -14.03 8.91 -3.62
C CYS A 267 -15.08 8.22 -4.51
N VAL A 268 -16.36 8.28 -4.14
CA VAL A 268 -17.50 7.73 -4.93
C VAL A 268 -17.67 8.37 -6.32
N GLY A 269 -17.00 9.50 -6.57
CA GLY A 269 -16.91 10.12 -7.90
C GLY A 269 -15.82 9.51 -8.79
N CYS A 270 -14.80 8.89 -8.19
CA CYS A 270 -13.56 8.49 -8.85
C CYS A 270 -13.64 7.08 -9.46
N GLY A 271 -13.07 6.89 -10.66
CA GLY A 271 -12.99 5.57 -11.32
C GLY A 271 -12.08 4.56 -10.63
N HIS A 272 -11.14 5.04 -9.81
CA HIS A 272 -10.18 4.21 -9.07
C HIS A 272 -10.70 3.75 -7.71
N PHE A 273 -11.91 4.17 -7.32
CA PHE A 273 -12.51 3.82 -6.04
C PHE A 273 -13.22 2.47 -6.10
N SER A 274 -12.94 1.65 -5.08
CA SER A 274 -13.68 0.43 -4.79
C SER A 274 -14.04 0.38 -3.31
N THR A 275 -15.11 -0.31 -2.96
CA THR A 275 -15.53 -0.54 -1.56
C THR A 275 -15.83 -2.02 -1.36
N ASP A 276 -15.87 -2.46 -0.10
CA ASP A 276 -16.27 -3.80 0.30
C ASP A 276 -17.47 -3.73 1.26
N ILE A 277 -18.14 -4.87 1.50
CA ILE A 277 -19.34 -4.93 2.34
C ILE A 277 -19.12 -4.46 3.79
N SER A 278 -17.88 -4.47 4.29
CA SER A 278 -17.60 -4.02 5.66
C SER A 278 -17.68 -2.50 5.86
N TYR A 279 -17.67 -1.73 4.78
CA TYR A 279 -17.91 -0.28 4.80
C TYR A 279 -19.40 0.10 4.72
N LEU A 280 -20.31 -0.87 4.54
CA LEU A 280 -21.75 -0.59 4.44
C LEU A 280 -22.28 0.29 5.60
N PRO A 281 -21.99 0.00 6.88
CA PRO A 281 -22.46 0.85 7.98
C PRO A 281 -21.92 2.30 7.92
N ASP A 282 -20.69 2.48 7.43
CA ASP A 282 -20.08 3.81 7.32
C ASP A 282 -20.70 4.60 6.15
N LEU A 283 -21.02 3.91 5.05
CA LEU A 283 -21.73 4.49 3.90
C LEU A 283 -23.18 4.86 4.25
N GLU A 284 -23.87 4.04 5.04
CA GLU A 284 -25.20 4.35 5.58
C GLU A 284 -25.17 5.58 6.50
N HIS A 285 -24.19 5.65 7.40
CA HIS A 285 -23.99 6.81 8.26
C HIS A 285 -23.69 8.07 7.45
N TYR A 286 -22.81 7.96 6.46
CA TYR A 286 -22.46 9.07 5.58
C TYR A 286 -23.68 9.57 4.79
N LEU A 287 -24.50 8.67 4.25
CA LEU A 287 -25.75 9.04 3.58
C LEU A 287 -26.70 9.77 4.54
N ALA A 288 -26.87 9.27 5.76
CA ALA A 288 -27.72 9.90 6.77
C ALA A 288 -27.22 11.30 7.15
N ASP A 289 -25.91 11.49 7.25
CA ASP A 289 -25.30 12.79 7.54
C ASP A 289 -25.49 13.79 6.39
N LEU A 290 -25.35 13.36 5.13
CA LEU A 290 -25.64 14.22 3.98
C LEU A 290 -27.10 14.69 3.97
N LEU A 291 -28.04 13.79 4.24
CA LEU A 291 -29.47 14.12 4.30
C LEU A 291 -29.78 15.07 5.46
N ARG A 292 -29.24 14.77 6.66
CA ARG A 292 -29.38 15.61 7.85
C ARG A 292 -28.77 16.99 7.64
N HIS A 293 -27.62 17.09 6.97
CA HIS A 293 -26.98 18.36 6.67
C HIS A 293 -27.85 19.20 5.74
N ARG A 294 -28.43 18.58 4.70
CA ARG A 294 -29.36 19.26 3.79
C ARG A 294 -30.60 19.78 4.51
N GLU A 295 -31.19 18.98 5.41
CA GLU A 295 -32.33 19.40 6.24
C GLU A 295 -31.98 20.57 7.16
N ARG A 296 -30.81 20.54 7.80
CA ARG A 296 -30.33 21.63 8.68
C ARG A 296 -30.10 22.93 7.92
N LEU A 297 -29.52 22.86 6.73
CA LEU A 297 -29.30 24.04 5.89
C LEU A 297 -30.61 24.64 5.40
N ALA A 298 -31.60 23.81 5.03
CA ALA A 298 -32.94 24.29 4.67
C ALA A 298 -33.63 25.04 5.82
N ALA A 299 -33.33 24.68 7.07
CA ALA A 299 -33.84 25.35 8.27
C ALA A 299 -32.98 26.53 8.76
N ALA A 300 -31.84 26.83 8.12
CA ALA A 300 -30.95 27.93 8.52
C ALA A 300 -31.52 29.27 8.02
N LEU A 301 -32.23 29.98 8.90
CA LEU A 301 -32.90 31.24 8.54
C LEU A 301 -31.93 32.42 8.38
N ASP A 302 -30.91 32.51 9.24
CA ASP A 302 -29.99 33.67 9.33
C ASP A 302 -28.67 33.49 8.55
N ALA A 303 -28.70 32.79 7.41
CA ALA A 303 -27.52 32.62 6.55
C ALA A 303 -27.76 33.20 5.16
N ASP A 304 -26.71 33.76 4.55
CA ASP A 304 -26.76 34.24 3.17
C ASP A 304 -27.00 33.09 2.18
N GLU A 305 -27.76 33.37 1.12
CA GLU A 305 -28.12 32.35 0.12
C GLU A 305 -26.92 31.78 -0.64
N TRP A 306 -25.88 32.58 -0.88
CA TRP A 306 -24.65 32.08 -1.52
C TRP A 306 -23.95 31.04 -0.63
N ALA A 307 -23.89 31.28 0.68
CA ALA A 307 -23.26 30.39 1.65
C ALA A 307 -24.07 29.08 1.82
N LYS A 308 -25.41 29.17 1.80
CA LYS A 308 -26.28 27.99 1.78
C LYS A 308 -26.03 27.16 0.52
N THR A 309 -26.00 27.81 -0.64
CA THR A 309 -25.81 27.14 -1.94
C THR A 309 -24.48 26.38 -1.99
N GLU A 310 -23.39 26.96 -1.47
CA GLU A 310 -22.08 26.29 -1.42
C GLU A 310 -22.00 25.17 -0.37
N ALA A 311 -22.71 25.31 0.76
CA ALA A 311 -22.69 24.32 1.83
C ALA A 311 -23.62 23.11 1.57
N VAL A 312 -24.64 23.28 0.71
CA VAL A 312 -25.59 22.21 0.39
C VAL A 312 -24.85 21.00 -0.20
N PRO A 313 -25.04 19.79 0.38
CA PRO A 313 -24.47 18.59 -0.19
C PRO A 313 -24.97 18.32 -1.61
N SER A 314 -24.08 17.81 -2.47
CA SER A 314 -24.41 17.53 -3.88
C SER A 314 -25.49 16.45 -4.00
N ASP A 315 -26.56 16.73 -4.76
CA ASP A 315 -27.58 15.73 -5.08
C ASP A 315 -27.00 14.54 -5.85
N GLU A 316 -25.97 14.76 -6.67
CA GLU A 316 -25.28 13.68 -7.38
C GLU A 316 -24.55 12.75 -6.41
N GLU A 317 -23.89 13.31 -5.40
CA GLU A 317 -23.22 12.54 -4.36
C GLU A 317 -24.22 11.72 -3.53
N ILE A 318 -25.33 12.34 -3.09
CA ILE A 318 -26.41 11.66 -2.37
C ILE A 318 -26.97 10.50 -3.21
N ARG A 319 -27.25 10.75 -4.51
CA ARG A 319 -27.78 9.72 -5.41
C ARG A 319 -26.82 8.55 -5.57
N ARG A 320 -25.51 8.82 -5.72
CA ARG A 320 -24.49 7.76 -5.89
C ARG A 320 -24.32 6.93 -4.64
N ILE A 321 -24.21 7.55 -3.47
CA ILE A 321 -24.05 6.83 -2.20
C ILE A 321 -25.30 6.02 -1.91
N ARG A 322 -26.50 6.59 -2.10
CA ARG A 322 -27.76 5.85 -1.93
C ARG A 322 -27.81 4.63 -2.84
N ARG A 323 -27.52 4.79 -4.13
CA ARG A 323 -27.46 3.66 -5.06
C ARG A 323 -26.46 2.60 -4.61
N LEU A 324 -25.27 3.00 -4.19
CA LEU A 324 -24.23 2.07 -3.72
C LEU A 324 -24.71 1.29 -2.48
N VAL A 325 -25.26 1.98 -1.48
CA VAL A 325 -25.86 1.35 -0.29
C VAL A 325 -26.97 0.38 -0.67
N ASP A 326 -27.90 0.79 -1.53
CA ASP A 326 -29.03 -0.05 -1.95
C ASP A 326 -28.54 -1.31 -2.67
N ARG A 327 -27.53 -1.19 -3.55
CA ARG A 327 -26.90 -2.33 -4.23
C ARG A 327 -26.22 -3.28 -3.24
N MET A 328 -25.47 -2.74 -2.28
CA MET A 328 -24.79 -3.53 -1.25
C MET A 328 -25.79 -4.29 -0.35
N LYS A 329 -26.91 -3.66 -0.01
CA LYS A 329 -27.98 -4.28 0.80
C LYS A 329 -28.74 -5.33 0.01
N GLY A 330 -29.06 -5.08 -1.26
CA GLY A 330 -29.67 -6.07 -2.15
C GLY A 330 -28.82 -7.34 -2.21
N ASP A 331 -27.53 -7.16 -2.49
CA ASP A 331 -26.56 -8.25 -2.59
C ASP A 331 -26.34 -9.01 -1.25
N LEU A 332 -26.64 -8.41 -0.10
CA LEU A 332 -26.59 -9.06 1.23
C LEU A 332 -27.89 -9.81 1.53
N ASN A 333 -29.04 -9.28 1.07
CA ASN A 333 -30.35 -9.89 1.24
C ASN A 333 -30.58 -11.11 0.32
N ASP A 334 -29.84 -11.19 -0.79
CA ASP A 334 -29.89 -12.33 -1.72
C ASP A 334 -29.15 -13.58 -1.19
N LEU A 335 -28.44 -13.46 -0.07
CA LEU A 335 -27.70 -14.57 0.56
C LEU A 335 -28.61 -15.41 1.47
N SER A 336 -28.24 -16.67 1.69
CA SER A 336 -28.90 -17.49 2.72
C SER A 336 -28.66 -16.93 4.13
N GLU A 337 -29.53 -17.27 5.09
CA GLU A 337 -29.40 -16.83 6.48
C GLU A 337 -28.04 -17.22 7.10
N GLU A 338 -27.53 -18.42 6.75
CA GLU A 338 -26.23 -18.91 7.23
C GLU A 338 -25.06 -18.10 6.63
N GLU A 339 -25.08 -17.88 5.31
CA GLU A 339 -24.05 -17.07 4.63
C GLU A 339 -24.06 -15.62 5.11
N ARG A 340 -25.26 -15.05 5.32
CA ARG A 340 -25.43 -13.70 5.84
C ARG A 340 -24.85 -13.57 7.24
N ALA A 341 -25.15 -14.50 8.16
CA ALA A 341 -24.60 -14.48 9.52
C ALA A 341 -23.06 -14.56 9.52
N GLN A 342 -22.50 -15.40 8.65
CA GLN A 342 -21.06 -15.55 8.46
C GLN A 342 -20.38 -14.26 7.95
N ILE A 343 -21.05 -13.53 7.06
CA ILE A 343 -20.58 -12.24 6.54
C ILE A 343 -20.72 -11.14 7.60
N GLU A 344 -21.81 -11.08 8.36
CA GLU A 344 -22.00 -10.13 9.44
C GLU A 344 -20.92 -10.29 10.54
N GLU A 345 -20.58 -11.53 10.91
CA GLU A 345 -19.47 -11.82 11.83
C GLU A 345 -18.14 -11.34 11.25
N ALA A 346 -17.88 -11.62 9.96
CA ALA A 346 -16.68 -11.19 9.26
C ALA A 346 -16.53 -9.66 9.26
N ILE A 347 -17.62 -8.93 8.93
CA ILE A 347 -17.67 -7.47 8.99
C ILE A 347 -17.27 -6.97 10.39
N ALA A 348 -17.84 -7.55 11.45
CA ALA A 348 -17.53 -7.15 12.83
C ALA A 348 -16.06 -7.36 13.20
N ILE A 349 -15.41 -8.40 12.67
CA ILE A 349 -13.99 -8.68 12.91
C ILE A 349 -13.09 -7.71 12.11
N VAL A 350 -13.39 -7.49 10.84
CA VAL A 350 -12.65 -6.54 9.97
C VAL A 350 -12.71 -5.13 10.56
N ARG A 351 -13.91 -4.67 10.95
CA ARG A 351 -14.13 -3.35 11.55
C ARG A 351 -13.41 -3.19 12.89
N ARG A 352 -13.42 -4.20 13.77
CA ARG A 352 -12.70 -4.16 15.06
C ARG A 352 -11.19 -3.95 14.92
N GLY A 353 -10.56 -4.56 13.92
CA GLY A 353 -9.12 -4.32 13.71
C GLY A 353 -8.83 -3.02 12.95
N ARG A 354 -9.74 -2.54 12.08
CA ARG A 354 -9.61 -1.18 11.49
C ARG A 354 -9.69 -0.10 12.57
N GLY A 355 -10.59 -0.23 13.55
CA GLY A 355 -10.69 0.71 14.68
C GLY A 355 -9.48 0.76 15.62
N LYS A 356 -8.56 -0.22 15.56
CA LYS A 356 -7.31 -0.23 16.33
C LYS A 356 -6.12 0.37 15.57
N ILE A 357 -6.16 0.37 14.24
CA ILE A 357 -5.08 0.87 13.36
C ILE A 357 -5.38 2.31 12.90
N VAL A 358 -6.66 2.65 12.75
CA VAL A 358 -7.12 3.98 12.34
C VAL A 358 -7.30 4.88 13.57
N GLY A 359 -6.17 5.26 14.16
CA GLY A 359 -6.03 6.48 14.95
C GLY A 359 -5.83 7.73 14.07
N LEU A 360 -6.01 7.60 12.75
CA LEU A 360 -6.07 8.72 11.82
C LEU A 360 -7.53 9.16 11.74
N GLY A 361 -7.80 10.36 12.24
CA GLY A 361 -9.13 10.95 12.33
C GLY A 361 -9.96 10.72 11.07
N LEU A 362 -10.91 9.78 11.16
CA LEU A 362 -12.13 9.89 10.38
C LEU A 362 -12.70 11.28 10.67
N PRO A 363 -12.97 12.13 9.66
CA PRO A 363 -13.55 13.42 9.91
C PRO A 363 -14.87 13.23 10.65
N ARG A 364 -14.90 13.56 11.95
CA ARG A 364 -16.13 13.96 12.62
C ARG A 364 -16.49 15.32 12.02
N VAL A 365 -17.25 15.28 10.93
CA VAL A 365 -17.90 16.40 10.23
C VAL A 365 -17.34 17.79 10.58
N ARG A 366 -16.42 18.26 9.73
CA ARG A 366 -16.47 19.59 9.13
C ARG A 366 -15.75 19.48 7.80
N GLN A 367 -16.51 19.45 6.71
CA GLN A 367 -15.93 19.67 5.38
C GLN A 367 -15.24 21.04 5.42
N PRO A 368 -13.93 21.13 5.12
CA PRO A 368 -13.34 22.41 4.80
C PRO A 368 -14.06 22.93 3.55
N LEU A 369 -14.49 24.19 3.59
CA LEU A 369 -14.99 24.87 2.40
C LEU A 369 -13.93 24.81 1.29
N PRO A 370 -14.31 24.63 0.02
CA PRO A 370 -13.37 24.75 -1.08
C PRO A 370 -12.72 26.13 -1.04
N ASP A 371 -11.39 26.20 -1.15
CA ASP A 371 -10.69 27.46 -1.28
C ASP A 371 -10.96 28.03 -2.69
N LEU A 372 -12.03 28.82 -2.81
CA LEU A 372 -12.42 29.50 -4.03
C LEU A 372 -11.66 30.82 -4.16
N ARG A 373 -10.33 30.75 -4.32
CA ARG A 373 -9.55 31.86 -4.89
C ARG A 373 -8.46 31.35 -5.83
N PRO A 374 -8.79 31.05 -7.11
CA PRO A 374 -7.81 31.23 -8.16
C PRO A 374 -7.54 32.73 -8.30
N GLU A 375 -6.27 33.12 -8.39
CA GLU A 375 -5.78 34.50 -8.53
C GLU A 375 -5.53 35.29 -7.23
N ARG A 376 -4.35 35.05 -6.65
CA ARG A 376 -3.47 36.15 -6.26
C ARG A 376 -2.12 35.95 -6.94
N THR A 377 -1.88 36.73 -7.98
CA THR A 377 -0.53 37.07 -8.46
C THR A 377 0.21 37.94 -7.42
N ALA A 378 1.53 37.69 -7.37
CA ALA A 378 2.60 38.31 -6.58
C ALA A 378 2.63 37.94 -5.08
#